data_AF-A0AAN8EAM4-F1
#
_entry.id   AF-A0AAN8EAM4-F1
#
_cell.length_a   1.000
_cell.length_b   1.000
_cell.length_c   1.000
_cell.angle_alpha   90.00
_cell.angle_beta   90.00
_cell.angle_gamma   90.00
#
_symmetry.space_group_name_H-M   'P 1'
#
loop_
_entity.id
_entity.type
_entity.pdbx_description
1 polymer ?
#
loop_
_entity_poly.entity_id
_entity_poly.type
_entity_poly.pdbx_seq_one_letter_code
_entity_poly.pdbx_strand_id
1 'polypeptide(L)'
;MTGQISVIDTAARRVIANLTTDPETNHPNFAVINGTTHVFVTVASMNHTKVYSQASPGEIPVYLTSIPASGVEPHGIWPSPDNSRVYVLNEHSDSVDVVCANSLSVIDTVRVVQEGQALVYVAGAVDDEEVGMRNLGGQGLGLSVVNRLVPVLSSDSSGQSNGTGPPQALITVRRTSGLDMFQIIGRKLRLNGSYTASAVPVCEGCGGGNVRIPLVTFTASTMMKDGCGAAPQVLAFFKWFGVYEVGNLEVVED
;
A
#
# COMPACT_ATOMS: atom_id res chain seq x y z
N MET A 1 -9.68 -7.37 2.02
CA MET A 1 -9.32 -8.45 1.11
C MET A 1 -8.46 -9.47 1.83
N THR A 2 -8.59 -10.76 1.52
CA THR A 2 -7.71 -11.78 2.10
C THR A 2 -6.52 -12.00 1.21
N GLY A 3 -5.32 -12.06 1.78
CA GLY A 3 -4.11 -12.37 1.03
C GLY A 3 -4.01 -13.84 0.71
N GLN A 4 -4.09 -14.18 -0.58
CA GLN A 4 -3.70 -15.49 -1.06
C GLN A 4 -3.01 -15.36 -2.42
N ILE A 5 -2.08 -16.26 -2.69
CA ILE A 5 -1.54 -16.49 -4.04
C ILE A 5 -1.78 -17.94 -4.44
N SER A 6 -2.07 -18.16 -5.73
CA SER A 6 -2.20 -19.50 -6.29
C SER A 6 -0.93 -19.89 -7.03
N VAL A 7 -0.46 -21.10 -6.79
CA VAL A 7 0.63 -21.73 -7.54
C VAL A 7 0.01 -22.57 -8.63
N ILE A 8 0.33 -22.27 -9.89
CA ILE A 8 -0.27 -22.90 -11.07
C ILE A 8 0.81 -23.67 -11.82
N ASP A 9 0.57 -24.97 -12.03
CA ASP A 9 1.33 -25.76 -12.99
C ASP A 9 0.81 -25.43 -14.40
N THR A 10 1.66 -24.81 -15.21
CA THR A 10 1.31 -24.34 -16.55
C THR A 10 1.30 -25.45 -17.59
N ALA A 11 2.05 -26.54 -17.37
CA ALA A 11 2.03 -27.71 -18.25
C ALA A 11 0.74 -28.51 -18.04
N ALA A 12 0.39 -28.77 -16.78
CA ALA A 12 -0.85 -29.46 -16.41
C ALA A 12 -2.09 -28.54 -16.39
N ARG A 13 -1.90 -27.22 -16.48
CA ARG A 13 -2.94 -26.17 -16.47
C ARG A 13 -3.88 -26.25 -15.26
N ARG A 14 -3.31 -26.44 -14.07
CA ARG A 14 -4.08 -26.57 -12.82
C ARG A 14 -3.39 -25.89 -11.65
N VAL A 15 -4.18 -25.45 -10.69
CA VAL A 15 -3.67 -25.00 -9.39
C VAL A 15 -3.10 -26.20 -8.65
N ILE A 16 -1.88 -26.07 -8.14
CA ILE A 16 -1.19 -27.11 -7.36
C ILE A 16 -1.05 -26.75 -5.88
N ALA A 17 -1.15 -25.46 -5.53
CA ALA A 17 -1.23 -24.98 -4.16
C ALA A 17 -1.89 -23.60 -4.09
N ASN A 18 -2.46 -23.27 -2.94
CA ASN A 18 -2.82 -21.90 -2.56
C ASN A 18 -2.03 -21.55 -1.31
N LEU A 19 -1.26 -20.47 -1.36
CA LEU A 19 -0.47 -19.99 -0.24
C LEU A 19 -1.20 -18.80 0.39
N THR A 20 -1.41 -18.86 1.69
CA THR A 20 -1.92 -17.71 2.44
C THR A 20 -0.78 -16.69 2.60
N THR A 21 -1.06 -15.46 2.18
CA THR A 21 -0.23 -14.27 2.41
C THR A 21 -0.91 -13.42 3.48
N ASP A 22 -0.69 -12.10 3.49
CA ASP A 22 -1.41 -11.18 4.39
C ASP A 22 -2.40 -10.31 3.60
N PRO A 23 -3.38 -9.66 4.25
CA PRO A 23 -4.41 -8.87 3.57
C PRO A 23 -3.84 -7.92 2.52
N GLU A 24 -4.60 -7.67 1.44
CA GLU A 24 -4.20 -6.73 0.40
C GLU A 24 -2.88 -7.12 -0.30
N THR A 25 -2.78 -8.40 -0.63
CA THR A 25 -1.73 -8.93 -1.51
C THR A 25 -1.98 -8.48 -2.94
N ASN A 26 -0.94 -7.93 -3.59
CA ASN A 26 -1.04 -7.39 -4.95
C ASN A 26 -0.27 -8.24 -5.96
N HIS A 27 0.99 -7.92 -6.24
CA HIS A 27 1.70 -8.49 -7.38
C HIS A 27 2.82 -9.46 -6.96
N PRO A 28 2.89 -10.66 -7.55
CA PRO A 28 4.07 -11.52 -7.48
C PRO A 28 5.05 -11.27 -8.64
N ASN A 29 6.35 -11.40 -8.39
CA ASN A 29 7.38 -11.48 -9.44
C ASN A 29 8.58 -12.31 -8.95
N PHE A 30 9.56 -12.57 -9.81
CA PHE A 30 10.59 -13.59 -9.57
C PHE A 30 12.00 -13.06 -9.77
N ALA A 31 12.96 -13.60 -9.02
CA ALA A 31 14.39 -13.47 -9.33
C ALA A 31 15.10 -14.79 -9.03
N VAL A 32 16.13 -15.13 -9.81
CA VAL A 32 16.98 -16.31 -9.57
C VAL A 32 18.24 -15.90 -8.84
N ILE A 33 18.42 -16.40 -7.62
CA ILE A 33 19.55 -16.08 -6.75
C ILE A 33 20.29 -17.38 -6.43
N ASN A 34 21.56 -17.48 -6.83
CA ASN A 34 22.40 -18.68 -6.66
C ASN A 34 21.74 -19.97 -7.19
N GLY A 35 21.00 -19.86 -8.31
CA GLY A 35 20.29 -20.99 -8.93
C GLY A 35 18.91 -21.31 -8.33
N THR A 36 18.50 -20.62 -7.25
CA THR A 36 17.19 -20.81 -6.60
C THR A 36 16.23 -19.70 -7.02
N THR A 37 15.02 -20.08 -7.42
CA THR A 37 13.94 -19.11 -7.72
C THR A 37 13.43 -18.51 -6.41
N HIS A 38 13.46 -17.19 -6.32
CA HIS A 38 12.83 -16.42 -5.25
C HIS A 38 11.57 -15.75 -5.81
N VAL A 39 10.46 -15.89 -5.09
CA VAL A 39 9.18 -15.25 -5.41
C VAL A 39 8.99 -14.09 -4.46
N PHE A 40 8.86 -12.88 -5.00
CA PHE A 40 8.59 -11.66 -4.25
C PHE A 40 7.12 -11.30 -4.43
N VAL A 41 6.42 -11.02 -3.33
CA VAL A 41 4.98 -10.75 -3.33
C VAL A 41 4.71 -9.51 -2.51
N THR A 42 4.19 -8.46 -3.14
CA THR A 42 3.86 -7.23 -2.43
C THR A 42 2.59 -7.41 -1.59
N VAL A 43 2.63 -6.89 -0.36
CA VAL A 43 1.49 -6.92 0.55
C VAL A 43 1.25 -5.53 1.12
N ALA A 44 0.31 -4.82 0.52
CA ALA A 44 0.12 -3.39 0.74
C ALA A 44 -0.25 -3.08 2.19
N SER A 45 -1.17 -3.85 2.78
CA SER A 45 -1.66 -3.55 4.14
C SER A 45 -0.61 -3.67 5.22
N MET A 46 0.48 -4.40 4.94
CA MET A 46 1.55 -4.70 5.86
C MET A 46 2.81 -3.87 5.58
N ASN A 47 2.80 -3.01 4.54
CA ASN A 47 3.96 -2.24 4.09
C ASN A 47 5.22 -3.11 3.95
N HIS A 48 5.09 -4.29 3.36
CA HIS A 48 6.22 -5.19 3.10
C HIS A 48 6.09 -5.95 1.79
N THR A 49 7.17 -6.60 1.39
CA THR A 49 7.20 -7.60 0.32
C THR A 49 7.59 -8.95 0.92
N LYS A 50 6.72 -9.95 0.83
CA LYS A 50 7.06 -11.33 1.23
C LYS A 50 7.95 -11.98 0.20
N VAL A 51 8.89 -12.79 0.67
CA VAL A 51 9.82 -13.56 -0.16
C VAL A 51 9.63 -15.04 0.14
N TYR A 52 9.53 -15.82 -0.92
CA TYR A 52 9.48 -17.28 -0.89
C TYR A 52 10.64 -17.84 -1.70
N SER A 53 11.13 -19.03 -1.36
CA SER A 53 12.13 -19.76 -2.14
C SER A 53 11.52 -21.01 -2.75
N GLN A 54 11.89 -21.31 -3.99
CA GLN A 54 11.56 -22.53 -4.71
C GLN A 54 12.87 -23.14 -5.24
N ALA A 55 13.27 -24.29 -4.67
CA ALA A 55 14.54 -24.94 -4.97
C ALA A 55 14.55 -25.59 -6.37
N SER A 56 13.41 -26.10 -6.83
CA SER A 56 13.28 -26.74 -8.14
C SER A 56 11.92 -26.50 -8.79
N PRO A 57 11.83 -26.52 -10.14
CA PRO A 57 10.55 -26.48 -10.83
C PRO A 57 9.67 -27.67 -10.42
N GLY A 58 8.48 -27.38 -9.88
CA GLY A 58 7.51 -28.39 -9.42
C GLY A 58 7.37 -28.49 -7.90
N GLU A 59 8.32 -27.96 -7.14
CA GLU A 59 8.15 -27.78 -5.69
C GLU A 59 7.28 -26.57 -5.38
N ILE A 60 6.54 -26.63 -4.27
CA ILE A 60 5.75 -25.50 -3.79
C ILE A 60 6.68 -24.47 -3.14
N PRO A 61 6.60 -23.17 -3.51
CA PRO A 61 7.40 -22.13 -2.86
C PRO A 61 7.20 -22.08 -1.35
N VAL A 62 8.29 -21.98 -0.61
CA VAL A 62 8.30 -21.94 0.86
C VAL A 62 8.63 -20.53 1.33
N TYR A 63 7.88 -20.01 2.31
CA TYR A 63 8.12 -18.67 2.86
C TYR A 63 9.54 -18.58 3.45
N LEU A 64 10.24 -17.50 3.10
CA LEU A 64 11.61 -17.24 3.54
C LEU A 64 11.66 -16.06 4.51
N THR A 65 11.20 -14.89 4.08
CA THR A 65 11.28 -13.65 4.88
C THR A 65 10.32 -12.58 4.34
N SER A 66 10.28 -11.42 4.99
CA SER A 66 9.59 -10.21 4.52
C SER A 66 10.55 -9.03 4.50
N ILE A 67 10.50 -8.23 3.44
CA ILE A 67 11.29 -7.02 3.25
C ILE A 67 10.40 -5.82 3.59
N PRO A 68 10.67 -5.07 4.67
CA PRO A 68 9.94 -3.84 4.95
C PRO A 68 10.08 -2.84 3.81
N ALA A 69 8.97 -2.26 3.37
CA ALA A 69 8.99 -1.16 2.42
C ALA A 69 9.46 0.13 3.10
N SER A 70 10.12 1.01 2.36
CA SER A 70 10.39 2.37 2.85
C SER A 70 9.14 3.26 2.81
N GLY A 71 8.21 2.92 1.92
CA GLY A 71 6.96 3.63 1.69
C GLY A 71 5.73 2.88 2.18
N VAL A 72 4.58 3.38 1.75
CA VAL A 72 3.25 2.91 2.12
C VAL A 72 2.61 2.25 0.91
N GLU A 73 1.95 1.11 1.16
CA GLU A 73 1.21 0.32 0.17
C GLU A 73 2.08 -0.13 -1.01
N PRO A 74 3.04 -1.04 -0.79
CA PRO A 74 3.73 -1.70 -1.90
C PRO A 74 2.71 -2.41 -2.81
N HIS A 75 2.80 -2.13 -4.10
CA HIS A 75 1.86 -2.58 -5.13
C HIS A 75 2.60 -3.22 -6.31
N GLY A 76 3.07 -2.41 -7.26
CA GLY A 76 3.84 -2.84 -8.43
C GLY A 76 5.19 -3.45 -8.06
N ILE A 77 5.63 -4.50 -8.76
CA ILE A 77 6.96 -5.09 -8.54
C ILE A 77 7.56 -5.65 -9.83
N TRP A 78 8.85 -5.38 -10.06
CA TRP A 78 9.56 -5.77 -11.28
C TRP A 78 11.05 -6.07 -11.02
N PRO A 79 11.58 -7.24 -11.41
CA PRO A 79 13.00 -7.59 -11.25
C PRO A 79 13.87 -6.96 -12.36
N SER A 80 15.16 -6.78 -12.08
CA SER A 80 16.15 -6.50 -13.13
C SER A 80 16.48 -7.79 -13.92
N PRO A 81 16.82 -7.69 -15.22
CA PRO A 81 17.14 -8.87 -16.04
C PRO A 81 18.34 -9.69 -15.57
N ASP A 82 19.27 -9.04 -14.86
CA ASP A 82 20.44 -9.69 -14.26
C ASP A 82 20.15 -10.33 -12.88
N ASN A 83 18.90 -10.26 -12.40
CA ASN A 83 18.44 -10.74 -11.09
C ASN A 83 19.13 -10.07 -9.88
N SER A 84 19.91 -9.00 -10.08
CA SER A 84 20.63 -8.34 -8.97
C SER A 84 19.71 -7.45 -8.12
N ARG A 85 18.60 -6.98 -8.70
CA ARG A 85 17.67 -6.04 -8.08
C ARG A 85 16.22 -6.42 -8.31
N VAL A 86 15.37 -5.98 -7.38
CA VAL A 86 13.91 -5.97 -7.52
C VAL A 86 13.41 -4.56 -7.20
N TYR A 87 12.54 -4.02 -8.03
CA TYR A 87 11.97 -2.69 -7.86
C TYR A 87 10.54 -2.83 -7.34
N VAL A 88 10.23 -2.22 -6.19
CA VAL A 88 8.92 -2.29 -5.54
C VAL A 88 8.31 -0.89 -5.50
N LEU A 89 7.17 -0.71 -6.13
CA LEU A 89 6.43 0.54 -6.19
C LEU A 89 5.52 0.69 -4.97
N ASN A 90 5.70 1.76 -4.22
CA ASN A 90 4.90 2.13 -3.06
C ASN A 90 3.82 3.13 -3.50
N GLU A 91 2.62 2.63 -3.80
CA GLU A 91 1.54 3.35 -4.50
C GLU A 91 1.15 4.64 -3.78
N HIS A 92 1.01 4.57 -2.45
CA HIS A 92 0.59 5.73 -1.64
C HIS A 92 1.75 6.64 -1.24
N SER A 93 3.00 6.28 -1.54
CA SER A 93 4.18 7.12 -1.24
C SER A 93 4.83 7.72 -2.47
N ASP A 94 4.32 7.43 -3.67
CA ASP A 94 4.83 7.89 -4.95
C ASP A 94 6.35 7.66 -5.05
N SER A 95 6.77 6.44 -4.69
CA SER A 95 8.17 6.06 -4.62
C SER A 95 8.38 4.61 -5.06
N VAL A 96 9.59 4.27 -5.48
CA VAL A 96 10.02 2.92 -5.80
C VAL A 96 11.22 2.57 -4.94
N ASP A 97 11.11 1.48 -4.17
CA ASP A 97 12.22 0.86 -3.49
C ASP A 97 13.07 0.06 -4.46
N VAL A 98 14.38 0.25 -4.40
CA VAL A 98 15.38 -0.57 -5.06
C VAL A 98 15.84 -1.60 -4.05
N VAL A 99 15.45 -2.85 -4.24
CA VAL A 99 15.80 -3.97 -3.37
C VAL A 99 16.99 -4.71 -3.96
N CYS A 100 18.03 -4.92 -3.15
CA CYS A 100 19.11 -5.85 -3.49
C CYS A 100 18.59 -7.28 -3.33
N ALA A 101 18.57 -8.04 -4.42
CA ALA A 101 18.05 -9.40 -4.41
C ALA A 101 18.87 -10.32 -3.49
N ASN A 102 20.20 -10.20 -3.50
CA ASN A 102 21.08 -11.06 -2.69
C ASN A 102 20.94 -10.84 -1.18
N SER A 103 20.82 -9.58 -0.73
CA SER A 103 20.68 -9.27 0.70
C SER A 103 19.22 -9.18 1.16
N LEU A 104 18.26 -9.23 0.24
CA LEU A 104 16.82 -9.08 0.49
C LEU A 104 16.52 -7.83 1.33
N SER A 105 17.11 -6.70 0.93
CA SER A 105 16.99 -5.43 1.64
C SER A 105 16.84 -4.26 0.67
N VAL A 106 16.06 -3.26 1.07
CA VAL A 106 16.02 -1.96 0.37
C VAL A 106 17.41 -1.31 0.47
N ILE A 107 17.96 -0.90 -0.67
CA ILE A 107 19.26 -0.23 -0.77
C ILE A 107 19.15 1.21 -1.27
N ASP A 108 18.00 1.57 -1.87
CA ASP A 108 17.69 2.93 -2.31
C ASP A 108 16.19 3.10 -2.48
N THR A 109 15.71 4.34 -2.51
CA THR A 109 14.30 4.69 -2.74
C THR A 109 14.23 5.93 -3.63
N VAL A 110 13.57 5.80 -4.78
CA VAL A 110 13.43 6.88 -5.77
C VAL A 110 12.01 7.41 -5.81
N ARG A 111 11.83 8.73 -5.97
CA ARG A 111 10.50 9.33 -6.17
C ARG A 111 10.01 9.11 -7.60
N VAL A 112 8.72 8.84 -7.74
CA VAL A 112 8.06 8.62 -9.04
C VAL A 112 6.76 9.41 -9.12
N VAL A 113 5.97 9.15 -10.16
CA VAL A 113 4.64 9.76 -10.36
C VAL A 113 3.62 9.22 -9.36
N GLN A 114 2.45 9.86 -9.31
CA GLN A 114 1.39 9.57 -8.36
C GLN A 114 0.67 8.24 -8.63
N GLU A 115 0.37 7.49 -7.57
CA GLU A 115 -0.46 6.25 -7.60
C GLU A 115 -0.03 5.22 -8.64
N GLY A 116 1.28 5.03 -8.78
CA GLY A 116 1.77 3.97 -9.63
C GLY A 116 1.32 2.61 -9.09
N GLN A 117 0.71 1.77 -9.94
CA GLN A 117 0.30 0.41 -9.59
C GLN A 117 1.17 -0.67 -10.25
N ALA A 118 1.78 -0.36 -11.38
CA ALA A 118 2.64 -1.28 -12.13
C ALA A 118 3.97 -0.60 -12.48
N LEU A 119 5.00 -1.44 -12.59
CA LEU A 119 6.32 -1.06 -13.07
C LEU A 119 6.61 -1.88 -14.32
N VAL A 120 7.25 -1.26 -15.31
CA VAL A 120 7.87 -1.97 -16.42
C VAL A 120 9.25 -1.36 -16.61
N TYR A 121 10.26 -2.23 -16.74
CA TYR A 121 11.61 -1.83 -17.05
C TYR A 121 12.15 -2.68 -18.20
N VAL A 122 12.78 -2.01 -19.16
CA VAL A 122 13.50 -2.63 -20.28
C VAL A 122 14.96 -2.21 -20.19
N ALA A 123 15.85 -3.17 -19.98
CA ALA A 123 17.28 -2.90 -19.91
C ALA A 123 17.82 -2.46 -21.25
N GLY A 124 18.66 -1.42 -21.25
CA GLY A 124 19.23 -0.86 -22.47
C GLY A 124 18.20 -0.25 -23.41
N ALA A 125 17.05 0.23 -22.91
CA ALA A 125 16.04 0.86 -23.73
C ALA A 125 16.51 2.18 -24.39
N VAL A 126 17.55 2.80 -23.84
CA VAL A 126 18.11 4.07 -24.29
C VAL A 126 19.60 3.87 -24.58
N ASP A 127 19.95 3.82 -25.85
CA ASP A 127 21.35 3.72 -26.32
C ASP A 127 22.05 5.09 -26.41
N ASP A 128 21.26 6.15 -26.52
CA ASP A 128 21.68 7.55 -26.54
C ASP A 128 20.72 8.36 -25.67
N GLU A 129 21.23 8.96 -24.59
CA GLU A 129 20.42 9.68 -23.61
C GLU A 129 19.70 10.90 -24.21
N GLU A 130 20.36 11.65 -25.09
CA GLU A 130 19.79 12.87 -25.67
C GLU A 130 18.61 12.56 -26.60
N VAL A 131 18.70 11.45 -27.36
CA VAL A 131 17.64 10.99 -28.25
C VAL A 131 16.56 10.25 -27.48
N GLY A 132 16.94 9.35 -26.57
CA GLY A 132 16.02 8.45 -25.87
C GLY A 132 15.14 9.14 -24.84
N MET A 133 15.55 10.30 -24.34
CA MET A 133 14.75 11.11 -23.41
C MET A 133 13.77 12.06 -24.14
N ARG A 134 13.80 12.12 -25.48
CA ARG A 134 12.85 12.95 -26.26
C ARG A 134 11.42 12.45 -26.05
N ASN A 135 10.50 13.39 -25.90
CA ASN A 135 9.06 13.15 -25.64
C ASN A 135 8.71 12.58 -24.26
N LEU A 136 9.66 12.49 -23.33
CA LEU A 136 9.33 12.21 -21.93
C LEU A 136 8.79 13.48 -21.25
N GLY A 137 7.76 13.31 -20.43
CA GLY A 137 7.20 14.37 -19.60
C GLY A 137 7.44 14.10 -18.11
N GLY A 138 7.37 15.16 -17.29
CA GLY A 138 7.45 15.06 -15.83
C GLY A 138 6.09 15.12 -15.12
N GLN A 139 4.98 14.91 -15.83
CA GLN A 139 3.63 15.06 -15.29
C GLN A 139 3.45 14.17 -14.06
N GLY A 140 3.08 14.77 -12.92
CA GLY A 140 2.87 14.05 -11.67
C GLY A 140 4.12 13.82 -10.82
N LEU A 141 5.32 14.14 -11.31
CA LEU A 141 6.55 14.07 -10.52
C LEU A 141 6.62 15.19 -9.47
N GLY A 142 7.12 14.87 -8.28
CA GLY A 142 7.40 15.85 -7.22
C GLY A 142 6.16 16.47 -6.57
N LEU A 143 4.96 15.94 -6.86
CA LEU A 143 3.74 16.36 -6.20
C LEU A 143 3.71 15.86 -4.74
N SER A 144 3.11 16.66 -3.86
CA SER A 144 3.04 16.32 -2.43
C SER A 144 2.08 15.17 -2.20
N VAL A 145 2.53 14.18 -1.42
CA VAL A 145 1.71 13.12 -0.84
C VAL A 145 2.07 12.97 0.64
N VAL A 146 1.05 12.83 1.48
CA VAL A 146 1.20 12.58 2.92
C VAL A 146 0.33 11.41 3.34
N ASN A 147 0.88 10.55 4.19
CA ASN A 147 0.23 9.35 4.67
C ASN A 147 0.14 9.37 6.19
N ARG A 148 -0.96 8.87 6.74
CA ARG A 148 -1.08 8.67 8.19
C ARG A 148 -2.01 7.50 8.50
N LEU A 149 -1.49 6.54 9.25
CA LEU A 149 -2.32 5.53 9.89
C LEU A 149 -2.86 6.11 11.21
N VAL A 150 -4.18 6.14 11.38
CA VAL A 150 -4.84 6.61 12.60
C VAL A 150 -5.67 5.48 13.22
N PRO A 151 -5.75 5.40 14.55
CA PRO A 151 -6.74 4.54 15.20
C PRO A 151 -8.15 5.06 14.91
N VAL A 152 -9.12 4.15 14.79
CA VAL A 152 -10.54 4.53 14.76
C VAL A 152 -11.06 4.56 16.18
N LEU A 153 -11.60 5.71 16.58
CA LEU A 153 -12.16 5.93 17.90
C LEU A 153 -13.61 5.43 17.90
N SER A 154 -13.98 4.62 18.89
CA SER A 154 -15.39 4.25 19.11
C SER A 154 -15.99 5.15 20.19
N SER A 155 -17.26 5.50 20.04
CA SER A 155 -18.05 6.21 21.04
C SER A 155 -18.32 5.35 22.28
N ASP A 156 -18.32 4.02 22.13
CA ASP A 156 -18.51 3.05 23.21
C ASP A 156 -17.18 2.41 23.64
N SER A 157 -16.76 2.65 24.88
CA SER A 157 -15.55 2.07 25.49
C SER A 157 -15.65 0.56 25.82
N SER A 158 -16.59 -0.18 25.20
CA SER A 158 -16.95 -1.55 25.59
C SER A 158 -16.63 -2.64 24.53
N GLY A 159 -15.95 -2.30 23.43
CA GLY A 159 -15.62 -3.26 22.38
C GLY A 159 -14.50 -4.22 22.77
N GLN A 160 -14.83 -5.41 23.26
CA GLN A 160 -13.91 -6.55 23.32
C GLN A 160 -13.31 -6.81 21.93
N SER A 161 -12.00 -6.60 21.80
CA SER A 161 -11.25 -6.99 20.61
C SER A 161 -11.21 -8.51 20.54
N ASN A 162 -12.00 -9.10 19.63
CA ASN A 162 -11.79 -10.49 19.23
C ASN A 162 -10.45 -10.60 18.50
N GLY A 163 -9.36 -10.75 19.25
CA GLY A 163 -8.06 -11.30 18.85
C GLY A 163 -7.29 -10.68 17.69
N THR A 164 -7.81 -9.68 16.98
CA THR A 164 -7.30 -9.26 15.66
C THR A 164 -6.63 -7.88 15.65
N GLY A 165 -6.53 -7.17 16.78
CA GLY A 165 -5.93 -5.83 16.87
C GLY A 165 -6.94 -4.70 16.63
N PRO A 166 -6.58 -3.43 16.93
CA PRO A 166 -7.54 -2.33 16.94
C PRO A 166 -7.99 -1.91 15.53
N PRO A 167 -9.21 -1.31 15.39
CA PRO A 167 -9.67 -0.71 14.14
C PRO A 167 -8.79 0.48 13.76
N GLN A 168 -8.46 0.60 12.48
CA GLN A 168 -7.53 1.60 11.97
C GLN A 168 -7.97 2.12 10.61
N ALA A 169 -7.54 3.33 10.28
CA ALA A 169 -7.75 3.96 8.99
C ALA A 169 -6.42 4.51 8.47
N LEU A 170 -5.98 4.04 7.30
CA LEU A 170 -4.89 4.67 6.56
C LEU A 170 -5.46 5.83 5.77
N ILE A 171 -4.99 7.04 6.05
CA ILE A 171 -5.35 8.25 5.32
C ILE A 171 -4.19 8.63 4.41
N THR A 172 -4.50 8.85 3.14
CA THR A 172 -3.55 9.31 2.12
C THR A 172 -4.09 10.59 1.52
N VAL A 173 -3.28 11.65 1.52
CA VAL A 173 -3.66 12.92 0.89
C VAL A 173 -2.62 13.30 -0.14
N ARG A 174 -3.07 13.50 -1.39
CA ARG A 174 -2.19 13.85 -2.50
C ARG A 174 -2.66 15.07 -3.25
N ARG A 175 -1.69 15.85 -3.73
CA ARG A 175 -1.94 17.05 -4.54
C ARG A 175 -2.49 16.62 -5.89
N THR A 176 -3.59 17.21 -6.33
CA THR A 176 -4.08 17.08 -7.71
C THR A 176 -4.27 18.47 -8.33
N SER A 177 -4.72 18.56 -9.59
CA SER A 177 -4.92 19.86 -10.24
C SER A 177 -6.17 20.54 -9.68
N GLY A 178 -5.98 21.66 -8.98
CA GLY A 178 -7.06 22.51 -8.44
C GLY A 178 -7.63 22.07 -7.09
N LEU A 179 -7.55 20.79 -6.75
CA LEU A 179 -7.97 20.21 -5.46
C LEU A 179 -6.93 19.19 -4.96
N ASP A 180 -7.15 18.66 -3.76
CA ASP A 180 -6.38 17.55 -3.22
C ASP A 180 -7.29 16.33 -3.05
N MET A 181 -6.75 15.16 -3.37
CA MET A 181 -7.44 13.90 -3.15
C MET A 181 -7.18 13.44 -1.73
N PHE A 182 -8.25 13.16 -1.00
CA PHE A 182 -8.25 12.61 0.35
C PHE A 182 -8.82 11.19 0.30
N GLN A 183 -7.98 10.20 0.56
CA GLN A 183 -8.34 8.78 0.52
C GLN A 183 -8.25 8.16 1.90
N ILE A 184 -9.19 7.26 2.22
CA ILE A 184 -9.15 6.42 3.41
C ILE A 184 -9.23 4.94 3.03
N ILE A 185 -8.38 4.13 3.65
CA ILE A 185 -8.50 2.67 3.71
C ILE A 185 -8.78 2.25 5.15
N GLY A 186 -10.01 1.84 5.41
CA GLY A 186 -10.48 1.40 6.73
C GLY A 186 -10.33 -0.10 6.94
N ARG A 187 -9.73 -0.50 8.07
CA ARG A 187 -9.41 -1.90 8.41
C ARG A 187 -9.94 -2.27 9.78
N LYS A 188 -10.40 -3.52 9.92
CA LYS A 188 -10.92 -4.11 11.17
C LYS A 188 -12.08 -3.31 11.78
N LEU A 189 -12.90 -2.72 10.93
CA LEU A 189 -14.06 -1.91 11.32
C LEU A 189 -15.23 -2.83 11.70
N ARG A 190 -16.27 -2.27 12.32
CA ARG A 190 -17.55 -2.96 12.47
C ARG A 190 -18.23 -3.03 11.10
N LEU A 191 -18.65 -4.22 10.68
CA LEU A 191 -19.36 -4.40 9.41
C LEU A 191 -20.64 -3.55 9.42
N ASN A 192 -20.83 -2.78 8.34
CA ASN A 192 -21.92 -1.80 8.17
C ASN A 192 -21.94 -0.67 9.20
N GLY A 193 -20.86 -0.47 9.98
CA GLY A 193 -20.69 0.72 10.81
C GLY A 193 -20.52 1.98 9.96
N SER A 194 -20.99 3.12 10.47
CA SER A 194 -20.75 4.45 9.90
C SER A 194 -19.58 5.11 10.61
N TYR A 195 -18.75 5.81 9.85
CA TYR A 195 -17.54 6.44 10.34
C TYR A 195 -17.38 7.82 9.73
N THR A 196 -16.98 8.79 10.54
CA THR A 196 -16.69 10.14 10.08
C THR A 196 -15.22 10.48 10.30
N ALA A 197 -14.51 10.80 9.22
CA ALA A 197 -13.18 11.39 9.28
C ALA A 197 -13.31 12.91 9.41
N SER A 198 -12.63 13.48 10.40
CA SER A 198 -12.71 14.90 10.73
C SER A 198 -11.33 15.52 10.90
N ALA A 199 -11.20 16.79 10.53
CA ALA A 199 -10.08 17.63 10.96
C ALA A 199 -10.38 18.22 12.34
N VAL A 200 -9.39 18.19 13.22
CA VAL A 200 -9.43 18.77 14.57
C VAL A 200 -8.52 20.00 14.60
N PRO A 201 -9.06 21.22 14.49
CA PRO A 201 -8.24 22.42 14.48
C PRO A 201 -7.48 22.57 15.81
N VAL A 202 -6.18 22.82 15.71
CA VAL A 202 -5.36 23.23 16.85
C VAL A 202 -5.47 24.75 16.94
N CYS A 203 -6.32 25.24 17.84
CA CYS A 203 -6.40 26.67 18.11
C CYS A 203 -6.33 26.94 19.61
N GLU A 204 -5.30 27.68 20.01
CA GLU A 204 -5.18 28.25 21.35
C GLU A 204 -6.26 29.33 21.53
N GLY A 205 -7.26 29.05 22.36
CA GLY A 205 -8.34 29.98 22.69
C GLY A 205 -9.75 29.58 22.22
N CYS A 206 -9.91 28.50 21.46
CA CYS A 206 -11.23 28.02 21.00
C CYS A 206 -12.07 27.27 22.06
N GLY A 207 -11.72 27.36 23.36
CA GLY A 207 -12.50 26.72 24.42
C GLY A 207 -12.36 25.19 24.55
N GLY A 208 -11.31 24.60 23.99
CA GLY A 208 -10.91 23.21 24.23
C GLY A 208 -11.63 22.15 23.39
N GLY A 209 -10.88 21.49 22.50
CA GLY A 209 -11.01 20.06 22.15
C GLY A 209 -12.22 19.54 21.37
N ASN A 210 -13.35 20.27 21.30
CA ASN A 210 -14.61 19.67 20.83
C ASN A 210 -15.08 20.08 19.42
N VAL A 211 -14.33 20.92 18.71
CA VAL A 211 -14.69 21.27 17.33
C VAL A 211 -14.11 20.21 16.40
N ARG A 212 -14.98 19.44 15.75
CA ARG A 212 -14.63 18.55 14.64
C ARG A 212 -15.19 19.13 13.35
N ILE A 213 -14.34 19.28 12.34
CA ILE A 213 -14.76 19.65 10.99
C ILE A 213 -14.91 18.35 10.21
N PRO A 214 -16.14 17.86 9.96
CA PRO A 214 -16.33 16.62 9.20
C PRO A 214 -15.83 16.81 7.77
N LEU A 215 -15.00 15.89 7.31
CA LEU A 215 -14.42 15.91 5.96
C LEU A 215 -15.13 14.90 5.06
N VAL A 216 -15.35 13.69 5.55
CA VAL A 216 -16.04 12.62 4.84
C VAL A 216 -16.63 11.62 5.83
N THR A 217 -17.85 11.16 5.55
CA THR A 217 -18.51 10.06 6.25
C THR A 217 -18.60 8.86 5.31
N PHE A 218 -18.34 7.66 5.83
CA PHE A 218 -18.32 6.42 5.05
C PHE A 218 -18.83 5.23 5.85
N THR A 219 -19.20 4.17 5.13
CA THR A 219 -19.68 2.91 5.72
C THR A 219 -18.70 1.79 5.45
N ALA A 220 -18.39 0.97 6.46
CA ALA A 220 -17.56 -0.22 6.32
C ALA A 220 -18.36 -1.41 5.75
N SER A 221 -18.67 -1.36 4.46
CA SER A 221 -19.57 -2.30 3.79
C SER A 221 -18.91 -3.60 3.32
N THR A 222 -17.57 -3.71 3.34
CA THR A 222 -16.85 -4.89 2.87
C THR A 222 -16.60 -5.87 3.99
N MET A 223 -17.10 -7.11 3.89
CA MET A 223 -16.81 -8.17 4.86
C MET A 223 -15.46 -8.83 4.59
N MET A 224 -14.65 -8.96 5.65
CA MET A 224 -13.35 -9.63 5.66
C MET A 224 -13.49 -11.07 6.18
N LYS A 225 -12.52 -11.96 5.92
CA LYS A 225 -12.59 -13.37 6.41
C LYS A 225 -12.60 -13.48 7.93
N ASP A 226 -12.03 -12.51 8.64
CA ASP A 226 -12.07 -12.43 10.10
C ASP A 226 -13.43 -11.93 10.63
N GLY A 227 -14.39 -11.64 9.75
CA GLY A 227 -15.73 -11.15 10.08
C GLY A 227 -15.81 -9.63 10.26
N CYS A 228 -14.68 -8.91 10.22
CA CYS A 228 -14.68 -7.46 10.32
C CYS A 228 -15.18 -6.79 9.04
N GLY A 229 -15.69 -5.57 9.20
CA GLY A 229 -15.90 -4.63 8.12
C GLY A 229 -14.59 -3.99 7.64
N ALA A 230 -14.57 -3.59 6.38
CA ALA A 230 -13.54 -2.79 5.77
C ALA A 230 -14.16 -1.74 4.85
N ALA A 231 -13.42 -0.66 4.64
CA ALA A 231 -13.71 0.37 3.65
C ALA A 231 -12.47 0.47 2.75
N PRO A 232 -12.38 -0.33 1.68
CA PRO A 232 -11.12 -0.51 0.93
C PRO A 232 -10.68 0.76 0.21
N GLN A 233 -11.61 1.64 -0.16
CA GLN A 233 -11.29 2.90 -0.81
C GLN A 233 -12.43 3.90 -0.61
N VAL A 234 -12.23 4.86 0.29
CA VAL A 234 -13.10 6.03 0.46
C VAL A 234 -12.39 7.21 -0.16
N LEU A 235 -13.08 7.98 -1.01
CA LEU A 235 -12.48 9.11 -1.72
C LEU A 235 -13.29 10.39 -1.51
N ALA A 236 -12.57 11.49 -1.31
CA ALA A 236 -13.10 12.85 -1.33
C ALA A 236 -12.08 13.79 -1.99
N PHE A 237 -12.56 14.89 -2.57
CA PHE A 237 -11.71 15.90 -3.20
C PHE A 237 -12.04 17.27 -2.64
N PHE A 238 -11.06 17.92 -2.02
CA PHE A 238 -11.20 19.25 -1.46
C PHE A 238 -9.82 19.88 -1.28
N LYS A 239 -9.77 21.19 -1.00
CA LYS A 239 -8.51 21.86 -0.73
C LYS A 239 -7.96 21.40 0.62
N TRP A 240 -6.80 20.77 0.62
CA TRP A 240 -6.12 20.24 1.80
C TRP A 240 -4.85 21.01 2.11
N PHE A 241 -3.90 21.04 1.17
CA PHE A 241 -2.58 21.62 1.44
C PHE A 241 -2.73 23.13 1.67
N GLY A 242 -2.16 23.59 2.80
CA GLY A 242 -2.31 24.96 3.28
C GLY A 242 -3.64 25.25 3.97
N VAL A 243 -4.46 24.24 4.26
CA VAL A 243 -5.73 24.36 5.01
C VAL A 243 -5.74 23.43 6.22
N TYR A 244 -5.38 22.16 6.04
CA TYR A 244 -5.39 21.14 7.09
C TYR A 244 -4.03 20.48 7.25
N GLU A 245 -3.81 19.87 8.41
CA GLU A 245 -2.61 19.12 8.74
C GLU A 245 -2.96 17.66 9.00
N VAL A 246 -2.19 16.73 8.42
CA VAL A 246 -2.49 15.29 8.53
C VAL A 246 -2.35 14.82 9.98
N GLY A 247 -1.52 15.50 10.77
CA GLY A 247 -1.32 15.31 12.21
C GLY A 247 -2.55 15.57 13.08
N ASN A 248 -3.58 16.20 12.51
CA ASN A 248 -4.77 16.66 13.24
C ASN A 248 -6.06 15.98 12.74
N LEU A 249 -5.95 14.77 12.21
CA LEU A 249 -7.08 13.96 11.77
C LEU A 249 -7.55 12.98 12.84
N GLU A 250 -8.86 12.82 12.95
CA GLU A 250 -9.51 11.75 13.70
C GLU A 250 -10.49 11.00 12.81
N VAL A 251 -10.67 9.71 13.07
CA VAL A 251 -11.75 8.90 12.50
C VAL A 251 -12.55 8.33 13.66
N VAL A 252 -13.85 8.61 13.67
CA VAL A 252 -14.75 8.22 14.76
C VAL A 252 -15.87 7.35 14.19
N GLU A 253 -16.22 6.30 14.89
CA GLU A 253 -17.45 5.52 14.64
C GLU A 253 -18.67 6.31 15.14
N ASP A 254 -19.64 6.52 14.26
CA ASP A 254 -20.87 7.26 14.55
C ASP A 254 -21.88 6.43 15.40
#